data_AF-A0A843H067-F1
#
_entry.id   AF-A0A843H067-F1
#
_cell.length_a   1.000
_cell.length_b   1.000
_cell.length_c   1.000
_cell.angle_alpha   90.00
_cell.angle_beta   90.00
_cell.angle_gamma   90.00
#
_symmetry.space_group_name_H-M   'P 1'
#
loop_
_entity.id
_entity.type
_entity.pdbx_description
1 polymer ?
#
loop_
_entity_poly.entity_id
_entity_poly.type
_entity_poly.pdbx_seq_one_letter_code
_entity_poly.pdbx_strand_id
1 'polypeptide(L)' 'MYDASGYEIELLQQRLEENGISKAQLNLDNLAGLTFGELNAIVKNAIANEKAKKGEQGNADE' A
#
# COMPACT_ATOMS: atom_id res chain seq x y z
N MET A 1 21.00 -8.19 1.24
CA MET A 1 19.84 -7.30 1.36
C MET A 1 19.31 -7.43 2.77
N TYR A 2 18.95 -6.34 3.43
CA TYR A 2 18.28 -6.38 4.73
C TYR A 2 16.78 -6.30 4.49
N ASP A 3 16.04 -7.22 5.08
CA ASP A 3 14.58 -7.17 5.15
C ASP A 3 14.12 -5.86 5.78
N ALA A 4 12.93 -5.40 5.39
CA ALA A 4 12.29 -4.30 6.07
C ALA A 4 12.09 -4.62 7.56
N SER A 5 12.48 -3.68 8.41
CA SER A 5 12.27 -3.78 9.85
C SER A 5 10.78 -3.66 10.18
N GLY A 6 10.33 -4.20 11.33
CA GLY A 6 8.94 -4.06 11.77
C GLY A 6 8.45 -2.60 11.81
N TYR A 7 9.33 -1.66 12.19
CA TYR A 7 9.04 -0.22 12.14
C TYR A 7 8.79 0.30 10.72
N GLU A 8 9.58 -0.15 9.74
CA GLU A 8 9.43 0.25 8.34
C GLU A 8 8.14 -0.31 7.73
N ILE A 9 7.80 -1.55 8.10
CA ILE A 9 6.54 -2.20 7.72
C ILE A 9 5.35 -1.43 8.32
N GLU A 10 5.41 -1.08 9.61
CA GLU A 10 4.36 -0.32 10.29
C GLU A 10 4.14 1.06 9.65
N LEU A 11 5.22 1.77 9.32
CA LEU A 11 5.16 3.09 8.67
C LEU A 11 4.53 3.01 7.27
N LEU A 12 4.86 1.96 6.51
CA LEU A 12 4.24 1.70 5.21
C LEU A 12 2.78 1.25 5.32
N GLN A 13 2.44 0.47 6.34
CA GLN A 13 1.08 0.02 6.62
C GLN A 13 0.19 1.21 7.00
N GLN A 14 0.68 2.11 7.84
CA GLN A 14 -0.03 3.33 8.21
C GLN A 14 -0.32 4.21 6.98
N ARG A 15 0.64 4.31 6.05
CA ARG A 15 0.47 5.06 4.80
C ARG A 15 -0.62 4.49 3.89
N LEU A 16 -0.78 3.17 3.87
CA LEU A 16 -1.91 2.52 3.19
C LEU A 16 -3.23 2.91 3.83
N GLU A 17 -3.31 2.83 5.17
CA GLU A 17 -4.52 3.16 5.93
C GLU A 17 -4.93 4.63 5.76
N GLU A 18 -3.97 5.57 5.75
CA GLU A 18 -4.22 6.99 5.46
C GLU A 18 -4.81 7.24 4.05
N ASN A 19 -4.57 6.33 3.10
CA ASN A 19 -5.14 6.40 1.75
C ASN A 19 -6.45 5.58 1.61
N GLY A 20 -6.93 5.02 2.71
CA GLY A 20 -8.14 4.21 2.77
C GLY A 20 -7.95 2.75 2.38
N ILE A 21 -6.71 2.27 2.33
CA ILE A 21 -6.38 0.86 2.07
C ILE A 21 -6.16 0.18 3.41
N SER A 22 -7.10 -0.66 3.81
CA SER A 22 -7.02 -1.36 5.09
C SER A 22 -6.03 -2.52 5.04
N LYS A 23 -5.52 -2.94 6.20
CA LYS A 23 -4.68 -4.15 6.34
C LYS A 23 -5.32 -5.40 5.76
N ALA A 24 -6.65 -5.48 5.75
CA ALA A 24 -7.41 -6.56 5.10
C ALA A 24 -7.25 -6.60 3.56
N GLN A 25 -7.04 -5.44 2.92
CA GLN A 25 -6.78 -5.35 1.48
C GLN A 25 -5.31 -5.60 1.16
N LEU A 26 -4.41 -5.09 1.98
CA LEU A 26 -2.96 -5.26 1.80
C LEU A 26 -2.26 -5.32 3.16
N ASN A 27 -1.78 -6.52 3.52
CA ASN A 27 -1.04 -6.77 4.75
C ASN A 27 0.44 -6.94 4.46
N LEU A 28 1.24 -5.93 4.83
CA LEU A 28 2.69 -5.94 4.58
C LEU A 28 3.43 -6.91 5.50
N ASP A 29 2.88 -7.27 6.67
CA ASP A 29 3.50 -8.27 7.56
C ASP A 29 3.61 -9.66 6.91
N ASN A 30 2.70 -9.98 5.97
CA ASN A 30 2.74 -11.24 5.23
C ASN A 30 3.80 -11.24 4.11
N LEU A 31 4.37 -10.08 3.79
CA LEU A 31 5.38 -9.88 2.75
C LEU A 31 6.79 -9.87 3.33
N ALA A 32 7.05 -10.80 4.26
CA ALA A 32 8.39 -11.04 4.79
C ALA A 32 9.34 -11.49 3.67
N GLY A 33 10.63 -11.12 3.75
CA GLY A 33 11.59 -11.37 2.69
C GLY A 33 11.79 -10.17 1.74
N LEU A 34 10.94 -9.14 1.84
CA LEU A 34 11.03 -7.94 1.01
C LEU A 34 11.79 -6.81 1.72
N THR A 35 12.57 -6.10 0.92
CA THR A 35 13.23 -4.88 1.39
C THR A 35 12.23 -3.73 1.50
N PHE A 36 12.59 -2.69 2.27
CA PHE A 36 11.78 -1.47 2.36
C PHE A 36 11.49 -0.84 0.98
N GLY A 37 12.45 -0.88 0.07
CA GLY A 37 12.28 -0.37 -1.30
C GLY A 37 11.18 -1.10 -2.07
N GLU A 38 11.12 -2.42 -1.95
CA GLU A 38 10.10 -3.27 -2.58
C GLU A 38 8.73 -3.04 -1.95
N LEU A 39 8.63 -3.03 -0.63
CA LEU A 39 7.38 -2.74 0.07
C LEU A 39 6.86 -1.34 -0.26
N ASN A 40 7.73 -0.33 -0.29
CA ASN A 40 7.34 1.03 -0.66
C ASN A 40 6.84 1.13 -2.11
N ALA A 41 7.42 0.36 -3.04
CA ALA A 41 6.92 0.28 -4.41
C ALA A 41 5.50 -0.33 -4.47
N ILE A 42 5.27 -1.42 -3.72
CA ILE A 42 3.95 -2.05 -3.59
C ILE A 42 2.94 -1.05 -3.00
N VAL A 43 3.30 -0.34 -1.93
CA VAL A 43 2.44 0.67 -1.29
C VAL A 43 2.09 1.79 -2.26
N LYS A 44 3.07 2.36 -2.98
CA LYS A 44 2.81 3.39 -3.98
C LYS A 44 1.84 2.93 -5.06
N ASN A 45 2.01 1.71 -5.55
CA ASN A 45 1.15 1.15 -6.58
C ASN A 45 -0.26 0.88 -6.05
N ALA A 46 -0.39 0.34 -4.84
CA ALA A 46 -1.68 0.13 -4.18
C ALA A 46 -2.44 1.46 -4.00
N ILE A 47 -1.76 2.50 -3.52
CA ILE A 47 -2.32 3.85 -3.38
C ILE A 47 -2.76 4.42 -4.73
N ALA A 48 -1.92 4.28 -5.76
CA ALA A 48 -2.25 4.75 -7.10
C ALA A 48 -3.50 4.05 -7.65
N ASN A 49 -3.59 2.73 -7.45
CA ASN A 49 -4.73 1.94 -7.90
C ASN A 49 -6.01 2.29 -7.13
N GLU A 50 -5.93 2.49 -5.80
CA GLU A 50 -7.09 2.91 -4.99
C GLU A 50 -7.56 4.32 -5.38
N LYS A 51 -6.63 5.24 -5.69
CA LYS A 51 -6.96 6.57 -6.21
C LYS A 51 -7.58 6.49 -7.60
N ALA A 52 -7.07 5.64 -8.48
CA ALA A 52 -7.63 5.42 -9.82
C ALA A 52 -9.05 4.85 -9.73
N LYS A 53 -9.29 3.83 -8.89
CA LYS A 53 -10.64 3.28 -8.65
C LYS A 53 -11.62 4.31 -8.12
N LYS A 54 -11.20 5.16 -7.17
CA LYS A 54 -12.03 6.27 -6.67
C LYS A 54 -12.28 7.34 -7.74
N GLY A 55 -11.32 7.56 -8.64
CA GLY A 55 -11.47 8.46 -9.80
C GLY A 55 -12.39 7.90 -10.89
N GLU A 56 -12.30 6.59 -11.19
CA GLU A 56 -13.15 5.90 -12.16
C GLU A 56 -14.59 5.73 -11.65
N GLN A 57 -14.81 5.52 -10.35
CA GLN A 57 -16.15 5.57 -9.77
C GLN A 57 -16.78 6.98 -9.75
N GLY A 58 -16.00 8.02 -10.05
CA GLY A 58 -16.49 9.40 -10.22
C GLY A 58 -16.75 9.80 -11.68
N ASN A 59 -16.45 8.95 -12.66
CA ASN A 59 -16.53 9.31 -14.09
C ASN A 59 -17.07 8.16 -14.95
N ALA A 60 -18.14 7.52 -14.48
CA ALA A 60 -18.96 6.58 -15.27
C ALA A 60 -20.33 7.17 -15.67
N ASP A 61 -20.51 8.50 -15.56
CA ASP A 61 -21.72 9.20 -15.97
C ASP A 61 -21.36 10.64 -16.40
N GLU A 62 -20.87 10.83 -17.63
CA GLU A 62 -21.21 11.96 -18.53
C GLU A 62 -20.81 11.65 -19.98
#